data_AF-A0A165EC35-F1
#
_entry.id   AF-A0A165EC35-F1
#
_cell.length_a   1.000
_cell.length_b   1.000
_cell.length_c   1.000
_cell.angle_alpha   90.00
_cell.angle_beta   90.00
_cell.angle_gamma   90.00
#
_symmetry.space_group_name_H-M   'P 1'
#
loop_
_entity.id
_entity.type
_entity.pdbx_description
1 polymer ?
#
loop_
_entity_poly.entity_id
_entity_poly.type
_entity_poly.pdbx_seq_one_letter_code
_entity_poly.pdbx_strand_id
1 'polypeptide(L)'
;MGGVGGTIWHGVQGARNSPRGERLAGALSVVKARAPVTGGTFAVFGGLLSAFDCAVKGYRQKDDAWNAILAGFLTGGSLAARSGPRGTLGGAVACAAMLGVFEGVGVLLNRVFNAGNRPQMPMIPEA
;
A
#
# COMPACT_ATOMS: atom_id res chain seq x y z
N MET A 1 -5.92 -7.90 0.72
CA MET A 1 -4.63 -8.22 0.07
C MET A 1 -3.65 -8.96 1.00
N GLY A 2 -3.38 -8.47 2.22
CA GLY A 2 -2.39 -9.09 3.13
C GLY A 2 -2.67 -10.54 3.54
N GLY A 3 -3.93 -10.94 3.71
CA GLY A 3 -4.30 -12.33 4.01
C GLY A 3 -3.98 -13.28 2.86
N VAL A 4 -4.29 -12.90 1.62
CA VAL A 4 -4.01 -13.72 0.41
C VAL A 4 -2.51 -13.82 0.15
N GLY A 5 -1.78 -12.71 0.25
CA GLY A 5 -0.31 -12.75 0.11
C GLY A 5 0.35 -13.57 1.23
N GLY A 6 -0.16 -13.43 2.46
CA GLY A 6 0.30 -14.19 3.62
C GLY A 6 0.02 -15.69 3.49
N THR A 7 -1.15 -16.11 3.02
CA THR A 7 -1.45 -17.54 2.83
C THR A 7 -0.60 -18.17 1.74
N ILE A 8 -0.35 -17.46 0.64
CA ILE A 8 0.52 -17.93 -0.45
C ILE A 8 1.97 -18.06 0.04
N TRP A 9 2.52 -16.99 0.62
CA TRP A 9 3.91 -16.97 1.08
C TRP A 9 4.16 -18.00 2.20
N HIS A 10 3.34 -17.97 3.26
CA HIS A 10 3.49 -18.87 4.40
C HIS A 10 3.09 -20.31 4.06
N GLY A 11 2.22 -20.51 3.06
CA GLY A 11 1.87 -21.83 2.54
C GLY A 11 3.03 -22.47 1.76
N VAL A 12 3.66 -21.72 0.86
CA VAL A 12 4.84 -22.18 0.12
C VAL A 12 6.03 -22.39 1.06
N GLN A 13 6.26 -21.46 1.98
CA GLN A 13 7.34 -21.58 2.95
C GLN A 13 7.11 -22.74 3.93
N GLY A 14 5.88 -22.93 4.41
CA GLY A 14 5.51 -24.08 5.24
C GLY A 14 5.70 -25.41 4.51
N ALA A 15 5.24 -25.52 3.26
CA ALA A 15 5.41 -26.73 2.47
C ALA A 15 6.88 -27.06 2.16
N ARG A 16 7.74 -26.05 2.00
CA ARG A 16 9.18 -26.22 1.73
C ARG A 16 9.98 -26.58 2.99
N ASN A 17 9.61 -26.04 4.15
CA ASN A 17 10.35 -26.22 5.40
C ASN A 17 9.90 -27.46 6.20
N SER A 18 8.79 -28.11 5.83
CA SER A 18 8.27 -29.29 6.53
C SER A 18 8.90 -30.61 6.07
N PRO A 19 9.02 -31.61 6.97
CA PRO A 19 9.52 -32.96 6.65
C PRO A 19 8.73 -33.62 5.51
N ARG A 20 9.41 -34.49 4.74
CA ARG A 20 8.77 -35.29 3.69
C ARG A 20 7.70 -36.18 4.33
N GLY A 21 6.43 -35.98 3.95
CA GLY A 21 5.27 -36.71 4.48
C GLY A 21 4.22 -35.82 5.13
N GLU A 22 4.63 -34.75 5.82
CA GLU A 22 3.71 -33.85 6.55
C GLU A 22 3.61 -32.43 5.96
N ARG A 23 4.01 -32.26 4.69
CA ARG A 23 4.08 -30.94 4.04
C ARG A 23 2.76 -30.18 4.05
N LEU A 24 1.63 -30.88 3.91
CA LEU A 24 0.29 -30.27 3.93
C LEU A 24 -0.12 -29.84 5.35
N ALA A 25 0.10 -30.69 6.34
CA ALA A 25 -0.19 -30.38 7.74
C ALA A 25 0.70 -29.24 8.26
N GLY A 26 1.99 -29.27 7.90
CA GLY A 26 2.95 -28.21 8.21
C GLY A 26 2.67 -26.90 7.48
N ALA A 27 2.26 -26.93 6.20
CA ALA A 27 1.82 -25.75 5.50
C ALA A 27 0.57 -25.13 6.14
N LEU A 28 -0.43 -25.95 6.47
CA LEU A 28 -1.66 -25.49 7.11
C LEU A 28 -1.41 -24.88 8.50
N SER A 29 -0.54 -25.49 9.31
CA SER A 29 -0.21 -24.95 10.63
C SER A 29 0.52 -23.61 10.56
N VAL A 30 1.47 -23.46 9.62
CA VAL A 30 2.21 -22.20 9.40
C VAL A 30 1.30 -21.12 8.84
N VAL A 31 0.44 -21.44 7.87
CA VAL A 31 -0.56 -20.51 7.33
C VAL A 31 -1.50 -20.04 8.44
N LYS A 32 -2.06 -20.96 9.23
CA LYS A 32 -2.97 -20.61 10.33
C LYS A 32 -2.30 -19.71 11.38
N ALA A 33 -1.02 -19.96 11.69
CA ALA A 33 -0.28 -19.18 12.67
C ALA A 33 0.13 -17.78 12.17
N ARG A 34 0.44 -17.63 10.87
CA ARG A 34 1.12 -16.43 10.34
C ARG A 34 0.26 -15.59 9.39
N ALA A 35 -0.61 -16.19 8.59
CA ALA A 35 -1.47 -15.46 7.66
C ALA A 35 -2.40 -14.42 8.33
N PRO A 36 -3.05 -14.68 9.49
CA PRO A 36 -3.88 -13.66 10.14
C PRO A 36 -3.05 -12.51 10.70
N VAL A 37 -1.83 -12.76 11.17
CA VAL A 37 -0.93 -11.72 11.68
C VAL A 37 -0.51 -10.79 10.55
N THR A 38 -0.05 -11.35 9.42
CA THR A 38 0.30 -10.57 8.24
C THR A 38 -0.92 -9.80 7.70
N GLY A 39 -2.08 -10.46 7.61
CA GLY A 39 -3.33 -9.82 7.20
C GLY A 39 -3.74 -8.66 8.11
N GLY A 40 -3.62 -8.83 9.43
CA GLY A 40 -3.92 -7.79 10.42
C GLY A 40 -3.01 -6.58 10.31
N THR A 41 -1.69 -6.78 10.16
CA THR A 41 -0.76 -5.66 9.96
C THR A 41 -1.08 -4.86 8.69
N PHE A 42 -1.41 -5.55 7.59
CA PHE A 42 -1.85 -4.88 6.36
C PHE A 42 -3.19 -4.17 6.51
N ALA A 43 -4.13 -4.71 7.29
CA ALA A 43 -5.40 -4.06 7.56
C ALA A 43 -5.21 -2.76 8.36
N VAL A 44 -4.36 -2.77 9.38
CA VAL A 44 -4.03 -1.55 10.16
C VAL A 44 -3.32 -0.51 9.28
N PHE A 45 -2.34 -0.94 8.46
CA PHE A 45 -1.68 -0.05 7.52
C PHE A 45 -2.67 0.61 6.56
N GLY A 46 -3.52 -0.18 5.91
CA GLY A 46 -4.54 0.33 4.98
C GLY A 46 -5.57 1.23 5.65
N GLY A 47 -6.04 0.86 6.85
CA GLY A 47 -7.01 1.66 7.61
C GLY A 47 -6.45 3.02 8.02
N LEU A 48 -5.22 3.06 8.53
CA LEU A 48 -4.54 4.31 8.86
C LEU A 48 -4.31 5.17 7.62
N LEU A 49 -3.84 4.56 6.53
CA LEU A 49 -3.59 5.29 5.29
C LEU A 49 -4.86 5.96 4.77
N SER A 50 -5.98 5.24 4.71
CA SER A 50 -7.26 5.82 4.30
C SER A 50 -7.75 6.91 5.26
N ALA A 51 -7.59 6.71 6.56
CA ALA A 51 -8.00 7.71 7.55
C ALA A 51 -7.19 9.02 7.41
N PHE A 52 -5.87 8.92 7.25
CA PHE A 52 -5.01 10.09 7.05
C PHE A 52 -5.22 10.74 5.69
N ASP A 53 -5.42 9.97 4.63
CA ASP A 53 -5.72 10.51 3.30
C ASP A 53 -7.02 11.33 3.33
N CYS A 54 -8.09 10.78 3.91
CA CYS A 54 -9.35 11.49 4.11
C CYS A 54 -9.19 12.74 4.99
N ALA A 55 -8.41 12.67 6.08
CA ALA A 55 -8.20 13.80 6.97
C ALA A 55 -7.42 14.94 6.28
N VAL A 56 -6.36 14.61 5.53
CA VAL A 56 -5.55 15.61 4.81
C VAL A 56 -6.33 16.24 3.67
N LYS A 57 -7.11 15.44 2.91
CA LYS A 57 -8.01 15.95 1.88
C LYS A 57 -9.11 16.84 2.47
N GLY A 58 -9.70 16.42 3.58
CA GLY A 58 -10.70 17.21 4.31
C GLY A 58 -10.15 18.54 4.82
N TYR A 59 -8.87 18.60 5.21
CA TYR A 59 -8.24 19.85 5.65
C TYR A 59 -7.83 20.76 4.48
N ARG A 60 -7.22 20.20 3.43
CA ARG A 60 -6.69 21.00 2.31
C ARG A 60 -7.69 21.29 1.19
N GLN A 61 -8.80 20.55 1.13
CA GLN A 61 -9.85 20.69 0.09
C GLN A 61 -9.29 20.68 -1.35
N LYS A 62 -8.15 20.02 -1.55
CA LYS A 62 -7.46 19.86 -2.85
C LYS A 62 -6.97 18.44 -2.97
N ASP A 63 -7.06 17.85 -4.15
CA ASP A 63 -6.52 16.53 -4.47
C ASP A 63 -5.19 16.70 -5.20
N ASP A 64 -4.09 16.67 -4.44
CA ASP A 64 -2.73 16.77 -4.95
C ASP A 64 -1.92 15.53 -4.54
N ALA A 65 -0.92 15.16 -5.35
CA ALA A 65 0.01 14.05 -5.07
C ALA A 65 0.72 14.19 -3.70
N TRP A 66 0.85 15.42 -3.18
CA TRP A 66 1.41 15.68 -1.87
C TRP A 66 0.57 15.14 -0.71
N ASN A 67 -0.75 15.03 -0.88
CA ASN A 67 -1.62 14.50 0.16
C ASN A 67 -1.35 13.02 0.40
N ALA A 68 -1.17 12.26 -0.67
CA ALA A 68 -0.82 10.84 -0.60
C ALA A 68 0.53 10.65 0.12
N ILE A 69 1.55 11.46 -0.20
CA ILE A 69 2.86 11.38 0.45
C ILE A 69 2.77 11.75 1.94
N LEU A 70 2.05 12.81 2.30
CA LEU A 70 1.83 13.18 3.71
C LEU A 70 1.05 12.10 4.46
N ALA A 71 -0.02 11.55 3.88
CA ALA A 71 -0.79 10.47 4.48
C ALA A 71 0.09 9.23 4.72
N GLY A 72 0.98 8.92 3.77
CA GLY A 72 2.00 7.87 3.92
C GLY A 72 2.97 8.14 5.06
N PHE A 73 3.46 9.37 5.17
CA PHE A 73 4.33 9.78 6.26
C PHE A 73 3.67 9.61 7.63
N LEU A 74 2.43 10.08 7.78
CA LEU A 74 1.65 9.96 9.01
C LEU A 74 1.32 8.51 9.36
N THR A 75 1.01 7.70 8.35
CA THR A 75 0.77 6.26 8.51
C THR A 75 2.03 5.55 8.99
N GLY A 76 3.17 5.77 8.33
CA GLY A 76 4.44 5.15 8.71
C GLY A 76 4.93 5.60 10.08
N GLY A 77 4.76 6.88 10.42
CA GLY A 77 5.08 7.43 11.72
C GLY A 77 4.21 6.86 12.84
N SER A 78 2.89 6.77 12.63
CA SER A 78 1.98 6.19 13.63
C SER A 78 2.22 4.70 13.86
N LEU A 79 2.51 3.93 12.80
CA LEU A 79 2.84 2.50 12.92
C LEU A 79 4.13 2.25 13.72
N ALA A 80 5.11 3.13 13.53
CA ALA A 80 6.42 3.05 14.16
C ALA A 80 6.52 3.84 15.47
N ALA A 81 5.45 4.46 15.95
CA ALA A 81 5.45 5.32 17.14
C ALA A 81 6.05 4.64 18.38
N ARG A 82 5.81 3.32 18.53
CA ARG A 82 6.33 2.49 19.63
C ARG A 82 7.82 2.10 19.51
N SER A 83 8.44 2.33 18.36
CA SER A 83 9.84 1.96 18.10
C SER A 83 10.85 3.05 18.45
N GLY A 84 10.39 4.13 19.10
CA GLY A 84 11.20 5.28 19.47
C GLY A 84 11.41 6.26 18.29
N PRO A 85 11.96 7.46 18.55
CA PRO A 85 11.98 8.56 17.58
C PRO A 85 12.74 8.23 16.28
N ARG A 86 13.85 7.48 16.37
CA ARG A 86 14.59 7.03 15.17
C ARG A 86 13.80 6.02 14.34
N GLY A 87 13.11 5.09 15.00
CA GLY A 87 12.25 4.11 14.32
C GLY A 87 11.01 4.76 13.69
N THR A 88 10.39 5.70 14.40
CA THR A 88 9.29 6.53 13.89
C THR A 88 9.68 7.28 12.62
N LEU A 89 10.81 7.98 12.63
CA LEU A 89 11.29 8.70 11.45
C LEU A 89 11.63 7.75 10.29
N GLY A 90 12.30 6.63 10.57
CA GLY A 90 12.60 5.62 9.56
C GLY A 90 11.34 5.05 8.91
N GLY A 91 10.32 4.70 9.71
CA GLY A 91 9.04 4.19 9.23
C GLY A 91 8.23 5.23 8.45
N ALA A 92 8.21 6.47 8.92
CA ALA A 92 7.53 7.57 8.26
C ALA A 92 8.14 7.89 6.88
N VAL A 93 9.47 7.99 6.80
CA VAL A 93 10.19 8.24 5.54
C VAL A 93 10.00 7.08 4.56
N ALA A 94 10.10 5.83 5.02
CA ALA A 94 9.89 4.66 4.17
C ALA A 94 8.49 4.63 3.55
N CYS A 95 7.44 4.89 4.32
CA CYS A 95 6.07 4.93 3.80
C CYS A 95 5.83 6.13 2.87
N ALA A 96 6.37 7.30 3.22
CA ALA A 96 6.28 8.48 2.36
C ALA A 96 6.95 8.26 0.99
N ALA A 97 8.15 7.65 0.99
CA ALA A 97 8.86 7.31 -0.23
C ALA A 97 8.07 6.30 -1.08
N MET A 98 7.49 5.26 -0.46
CA MET A 98 6.70 4.26 -1.18
C MET A 98 5.48 4.88 -1.89
N LEU A 99 4.72 5.75 -1.20
CA LEU A 99 3.58 6.41 -1.83
C LEU A 99 3.99 7.48 -2.86
N GLY A 100 5.13 8.14 -2.64
CA GLY A 100 5.71 9.02 -3.66
C GLY A 100 6.02 8.28 -4.96
N VAL A 101 6.47 7.02 -4.87
CA VAL A 101 6.67 6.18 -6.05
C VAL A 101 5.34 5.79 -6.71
N PHE A 102 4.34 5.36 -5.94
CA PHE A 102 3.04 5.00 -6.52
C PHE A 102 2.37 6.17 -7.24
N GLU A 103 2.41 7.35 -6.64
CA GLU A 103 1.81 8.54 -7.26
C GLU A 103 2.65 9.06 -8.42
N GLY A 104 3.98 9.00 -8.32
CA GLY A 104 4.88 9.34 -9.43
C GLY A 104 4.66 8.44 -10.66
N VAL A 105 4.49 7.13 -10.45
CA VAL A 105 4.14 6.17 -11.51
C VAL A 105 2.73 6.44 -12.01
N GLY A 106 1.76 6.75 -11.14
CA GLY A 106 0.40 7.11 -11.52
C GLY A 106 0.35 8.32 -12.45
N VAL A 107 1.07 9.39 -12.11
CA VAL A 107 1.19 10.59 -12.97
C VAL A 107 1.86 10.25 -14.30
N LEU A 108 2.92 9.43 -14.29
CA LEU A 108 3.62 9.03 -15.52
C LEU A 108 2.73 8.19 -16.44
N LEU A 109 2.06 7.17 -15.90
CA LEU A 109 1.13 6.33 -16.65
C LEU A 109 0.00 7.17 -17.21
N ASN A 110 -0.61 8.04 -16.39
CA ASN A 110 -1.68 8.94 -16.85
C ASN A 110 -1.21 9.82 -18.01
N ARG A 111 0.03 10.36 -17.95
CA ARG A 111 0.62 11.12 -19.06
C ARG A 111 0.83 10.28 -20.31
N VAL A 112 1.30 9.04 -20.20
CA VAL A 112 1.51 8.15 -21.36
C VAL A 112 0.18 7.74 -21.99
N PHE A 113 -0.84 7.41 -21.18
CA PHE A 113 -2.17 7.08 -21.69
C PHE A 113 -2.90 8.30 -22.27
N ASN A 114 -2.80 9.49 -21.65
CA ASN A 114 -3.38 10.72 -22.22
C ASN A 114 -2.64 11.23 -23.45
N ALA A 115 -1.35 10.93 -23.62
CA ALA A 115 -0.64 11.23 -24.86
C ALA A 115 -1.25 10.47 -26.06
N GLY A 116 -1.84 9.30 -25.83
CA GLY A 116 -2.57 8.53 -26.84
C GLY A 116 -4.03 8.95 -27.04
N ASN A 117 -4.68 9.52 -26.02
CA ASN A 117 -6.12 9.84 -26.02
C ASN A 117 -6.42 11.34 -26.02
N ARG A 118 -5.66 12.16 -26.78
CA ARG A 118 -5.96 13.59 -26.92
C ARG A 118 -7.42 13.75 -27.35
N PRO A 119 -8.31 14.38 -26.54
CA PRO A 119 -9.65 14.66 -26.99
C PRO A 119 -9.55 15.54 -28.24
N GLN A 120 -10.05 15.06 -29.37
CA GLN A 120 -10.35 15.90 -30.52
C GLN A 120 -11.24 17.03 -29.98
N MET A 121 -10.77 18.27 -30.05
CA MET A 121 -11.63 19.42 -29.74
C MET A 121 -12.89 19.27 -30.59
N PRO A 122 -14.10 19.38 -30.01
CA PRO A 122 -15.32 19.43 -30.80
C PRO A 122 -15.14 20.55 -31.83
N MET A 123 -15.16 20.22 -33.12
CA MET A 123 -15.21 21.23 -34.16
C MET A 123 -16.50 22.01 -33.96
N ILE A 124 -16.39 23.20 -33.40
CA ILE A 124 -17.48 24.16 -33.32
C ILE A 124 -17.70 24.61 -34.76
N PRO A 125 -18.84 24.29 -35.39
CA PRO A 125 -19.13 24.83 -36.72
C PRO A 125 -19.21 26.35 -36.58
N GLU A 126 -18.37 27.07 -37.31
CA GLU A 126 -18.54 28.50 -37.52
C GLU A 126 -19.81 28.69 -38.37
N ALA A 127 -20.92 29.05 -37.74
CA ALA A 127 -22.11 29.62 -38.38
C ALA A 127 -22.92 30.45 -37.37
#